data_AF-A0A225V3Y7-F1
#
_entry.id   AF-A0A225V3Y7-F1
#
_cell.length_a   1.000
_cell.length_b   1.000
_cell.length_c   1.000
_cell.angle_alpha   90.00
_cell.angle_beta   90.00
_cell.angle_gamma   90.00
#
_symmetry.space_group_name_H-M   'P 1'
#
loop_
_entity.id
_entity.type
_entity.pdbx_description
1 polymer ?
#
loop_
_entity_poly.entity_id
_entity_poly.type
_entity_poly.pdbx_seq_one_letter_code
_entity_poly.pdbx_strand_id
1 'polypeptide(L)'
;LCQHIDVCRWFFEVGEKHFPSIAKFARVWLGRSSSTAYQERVFSTGSYVMSPLRTRTDNERAQKQLILRHNRLEIRRMQESKLGLW
;
A
#
# COMPACT_ATOMS: atom_id res chain seq x y z
N LEU A 1 -15.23 -23.31 -6.57
CA LEU A 1 -15.05 -21.98 -5.92
C LEU A 1 -13.85 -22.07 -5.00
N CYS A 2 -12.68 -21.62 -5.44
CA CYS A 2 -11.49 -21.59 -4.59
C CYS A 2 -11.72 -20.56 -3.48
N GLN A 3 -11.67 -21.00 -2.23
CA GLN A 3 -11.66 -20.11 -1.08
C GLN A 3 -10.46 -19.16 -1.20
N HIS A 4 -10.65 -17.90 -0.84
CA HIS A 4 -9.59 -16.89 -0.88
C HIS A 4 -8.53 -17.21 0.18
N ILE A 5 -7.43 -17.84 -0.22
CA ILE A 5 -6.31 -18.16 0.67
C ILE A 5 -5.36 -16.96 0.69
N ASP A 6 -5.22 -16.33 1.85
CA ASP A 6 -4.19 -15.31 2.08
C ASP A 6 -2.90 -16.00 2.53
N VAL A 7 -1.97 -16.18 1.58
CA VAL A 7 -0.68 -16.84 1.80
C VAL A 7 0.21 -16.04 2.76
N CYS A 8 0.16 -14.70 2.71
CA CYS A 8 0.93 -13.85 3.62
C CYS A 8 0.43 -13.97 5.06
N ARG A 9 -0.90 -14.03 5.24
CA ARG A 9 -1.52 -14.28 6.54
C ARG A 9 -1.16 -15.66 7.08
N TRP A 10 -1.17 -16.68 6.24
CA TRP A 10 -0.78 -18.04 6.65
C TRP A 10 0.69 -18.11 7.12
N PHE A 11 1.62 -17.47 6.39
CA PHE A 11 3.02 -17.39 6.81
C PHE A 11 3.20 -16.61 8.12
N PHE A 12 2.36 -15.62 8.40
CA PHE A 12 2.39 -14.89 9.67
C PHE A 12 1.88 -15.73 10.84
N GLU A 13 0.73 -16.38 10.70
CA GLU A 13 0.07 -17.08 11.82
C GLU A 13 0.65 -18.47 12.10
N VAL A 14 1.00 -19.22 11.05
CA VAL A 14 1.40 -20.64 11.11
C VAL A 14 2.86 -20.84 10.70
N GLY A 15 3.27 -20.21 9.61
CA GLY A 15 4.61 -20.36 9.04
C GLY A 15 5.71 -19.83 9.98
N GLU A 16 5.45 -18.73 10.70
CA GLU A 16 6.43 -18.12 11.59
C GLU A 16 6.79 -19.00 12.80
N LYS A 17 5.85 -19.83 13.27
CA LYS A 17 6.08 -20.78 14.39
C LYS A 17 7.02 -21.92 14.01
N HIS A 18 6.96 -22.38 12.75
CA HIS A 18 7.72 -23.54 12.28
C HIS A 18 9.00 -23.12 11.54
N PHE A 19 8.95 -22.02 10.81
CA PHE A 19 10.03 -21.56 9.93
C PHE A 19 10.19 -20.03 10.00
N PRO A 20 10.71 -19.47 11.11
CA PRO A 20 10.73 -18.01 11.33
C PRO A 20 11.48 -17.23 10.23
N SER A 21 12.64 -17.71 9.79
CA SER A 21 13.42 -17.04 8.73
C SER A 21 12.75 -17.13 7.36
N ILE A 22 12.22 -18.30 7.01
CA ILE A 22 11.57 -18.55 5.71
C ILE A 22 10.23 -17.80 5.65
N ALA A 23 9.47 -17.77 6.74
CA ALA A 23 8.20 -17.05 6.81
C ALA A 23 8.39 -15.54 6.63
N LYS A 24 9.44 -14.97 7.22
CA LYS A 24 9.81 -13.56 6.98
C LYS A 24 10.20 -13.33 5.52
N PHE A 25 11.05 -14.18 4.97
CA PHE A 25 11.46 -14.08 3.57
C PHE A 25 10.28 -14.18 2.60
N ALA A 26 9.40 -15.18 2.80
CA ALA A 26 8.22 -15.40 1.97
C ALA A 26 7.26 -14.20 2.00
N ARG A 27 7.00 -13.61 3.17
CA ARG A 27 6.16 -12.40 3.27
C ARG A 27 6.77 -11.20 2.55
N VAL A 28 8.08 -11.00 2.64
CA VAL A 28 8.77 -9.91 1.93
C VAL A 28 8.74 -10.16 0.43
N TRP A 29 8.98 -11.40 -0.01
CA TRP A 29 8.98 -11.76 -1.42
C TRP A 29 7.59 -11.63 -2.05
N LEU A 30 6.57 -12.18 -1.39
CA LEU A 30 5.17 -12.16 -1.86
C LEU A 30 4.52 -10.78 -1.70
N GLY A 31 4.98 -9.96 -0.76
CA GLY A 31 4.52 -8.57 -0.61
C GLY A 31 4.96 -7.66 -1.76
N ARG A 32 5.88 -8.11 -2.63
CA ARG A 32 6.24 -7.36 -3.83
C ARG A 32 5.15 -7.54 -4.88
N SER A 33 4.69 -6.41 -5.43
CA SER A 33 3.80 -6.44 -6.59
C SER A 33 4.50 -7.13 -7.76
N SER A 34 3.80 -8.08 -8.40
CA SER A 34 4.28 -8.75 -9.62
C SER A 34 4.34 -7.81 -10.83
N SER A 35 3.75 -6.62 -10.72
CA SER A 35 3.73 -5.60 -11.78
C SER A 35 3.90 -4.18 -11.22
N THR A 36 4.57 -3.33 -11.98
CA THR A 36 4.65 -1.88 -11.75
C THR A 36 3.32 -1.16 -12.05
N ALA A 37 2.37 -1.83 -12.72
CA ALA A 37 1.05 -1.30 -13.07
C ALA A 37 0.19 -0.92 -11.84
N TYR A 38 0.52 -1.46 -10.66
CA TYR A 38 -0.09 -1.01 -9.40
C TYR A 38 0.10 0.49 -9.18
N GLN A 39 1.28 1.02 -9.54
CA GLN A 39 1.58 2.45 -9.45
C GLN A 39 1.02 3.23 -10.65
N GLU A 40 0.82 2.61 -11.80
CA GLU A 40 0.21 3.27 -12.97
C GLU A 40 -1.18 3.82 -12.66
N ARG A 41 -2.02 3.11 -11.90
CA ARG A 41 -3.32 3.66 -11.46
C ARG A 41 -3.17 4.94 -10.64
N VAL A 42 -2.10 5.03 -9.85
CA VAL A 42 -1.76 6.23 -9.07
C VAL A 42 -1.29 7.36 -10.00
N PHE A 43 -0.43 7.05 -10.97
CA PHE A 43 0.05 8.02 -11.96
C PHE A 43 -1.05 8.52 -12.91
N SER A 44 -1.97 7.67 -13.35
CA SER A 44 -3.13 8.07 -14.17
C SER A 44 -4.00 9.08 -13.42
N THR A 45 -4.21 8.88 -12.12
CA THR A 45 -4.99 9.80 -11.28
C THR A 45 -4.20 11.08 -10.97
N GLY A 46 -2.88 10.98 -10.77
CA GLY A 46 -1.99 12.11 -10.53
C GLY A 46 -1.74 12.99 -11.76
N SER A 47 -1.96 12.46 -12.96
CA SER A 47 -1.72 13.17 -14.23
C SER A 47 -2.45 14.51 -14.33
N TYR A 48 -3.64 14.64 -13.73
CA TYR A 48 -4.42 15.88 -13.70
C TYR A 48 -3.69 17.03 -12.99
N VAL A 49 -2.99 16.70 -11.89
CA VAL A 49 -2.25 17.65 -11.05
C VAL A 49 -0.85 17.94 -11.62
N MET A 50 -0.35 17.03 -12.46
CA MET A 50 0.96 17.12 -13.10
C MET A 50 0.91 17.69 -14.53
N SER A 51 -0.28 17.74 -15.14
CA SER A 51 -0.49 18.24 -16.51
C SER A 51 -1.00 19.70 -16.48
N PRO A 52 -2.03 20.14 -17.22
CA PRO A 52 -2.14 21.51 -17.75
C PRO A 52 -1.89 22.68 -16.77
N LEU A 53 -1.40 23.80 -17.32
CA LEU A 53 -0.94 24.99 -16.57
C LEU A 53 -1.91 25.48 -15.48
N ARG A 54 -3.22 25.29 -15.68
CA ARG A 54 -4.30 25.67 -14.76
C ARG A 54 -4.41 24.77 -13.52
N THR A 55 -4.05 23.50 -13.63
CA THR A 55 -4.17 22.48 -12.57
C THR A 55 -2.82 22.00 -12.06
N ARG A 56 -1.73 22.45 -12.70
CA ARG A 56 -0.36 22.14 -12.31
C ARG A 56 -0.07 22.60 -10.89
N THR A 57 0.23 21.65 -10.03
CA THR A 57 0.74 21.91 -8.68
C THR A 57 2.25 21.79 -8.67
N ASP A 58 2.91 22.50 -7.75
CA ASP A 58 4.33 22.34 -7.47
C ASP A 58 4.70 20.85 -7.23
N ASN A 59 5.89 20.44 -7.68
CA ASN A 59 6.31 19.05 -7.68
C ASN A 59 6.35 18.44 -6.27
N GLU A 60 6.85 19.17 -5.26
CA GLU A 60 6.87 18.65 -3.90
C GLU A 60 5.46 18.47 -3.37
N ARG A 61 4.58 19.44 -3.65
CA ARG A 61 3.20 19.40 -3.18
C ARG A 61 2.42 18.29 -3.88
N ALA A 62 2.65 18.05 -5.16
CA ALA A 62 2.05 16.94 -5.92
C ALA A 62 2.50 15.58 -5.35
N GLN A 63 3.78 15.42 -5.02
CA GLN A 63 4.30 14.20 -4.39
C GLN A 63 3.66 13.96 -3.01
N LYS A 64 3.60 14.98 -2.15
CA LYS A 64 2.97 14.89 -0.83
C LYS A 64 1.49 14.50 -0.95
N GLN A 65 0.75 15.13 -1.87
CA GLN A 65 -0.66 14.81 -2.12
C GLN A 65 -0.85 13.36 -2.59
N LEU A 66 0.02 12.87 -3.47
CA LEU A 66 -0.04 11.51 -4.00
C LEU A 66 0.18 10.46 -2.90
N ILE A 67 1.19 10.66 -2.04
CA ILE A 67 1.48 9.78 -0.90
C ILE A 67 0.31 9.76 0.08
N LEU A 68 -0.20 10.94 0.47
CA LEU A 68 -1.33 11.05 1.40
C LEU A 68 -2.61 10.41 0.83
N ARG A 69 -2.86 10.58 -0.46
CA ARG A 69 -4.03 9.99 -1.13
C ARG A 69 -3.94 8.48 -1.22
N HIS A 70 -2.77 7.95 -1.58
CA HIS A 70 -2.54 6.50 -1.69
C HIS A 70 -2.70 5.83 -0.32
N ASN A 71 -2.15 6.44 0.73
CA ASN A 71 -2.14 5.88 2.09
C ASN A 71 -3.34 6.30 2.94
N ARG A 72 -4.38 6.93 2.36
CA ARG A 72 -5.48 7.55 3.11
C ARG A 72 -6.17 6.60 4.11
N LEU A 73 -6.32 5.33 3.77
CA LEU A 73 -6.98 4.33 4.61
C LEU A 73 -6.11 3.95 5.80
N GLU A 74 -4.80 3.84 5.58
CA GLU A 74 -3.84 3.55 6.64
C GLU A 74 -3.68 4.74 7.58
N ILE A 75 -3.63 5.95 7.03
CA ILE A 75 -3.61 7.20 7.81
C ILE A 75 -4.85 7.29 8.70
N ARG A 76 -6.04 6.97 8.18
CA ARG A 76 -7.27 6.92 8.98
C ARG A 76 -7.19 5.88 10.09
N ARG A 77 -6.75 4.65 9.77
CA ARG A 77 -6.55 3.60 10.79
C ARG A 77 -5.60 4.04 11.90
N MET A 78 -4.46 4.66 11.55
CA MET A 78 -3.52 5.20 12.53
C MET A 78 -4.12 6.34 13.37
N GLN A 79 -4.95 7.19 12.77
CA GLN A 79 -5.66 8.27 13.49
C GLN A 79 -6.70 7.72 14.46
N GLU A 80 -7.49 6.74 14.05
CA GLU A 80 -8.50 6.10 14.89
C GLU A 80 -7.86 5.33 16.06
N SER A 81 -6.74 4.63 15.81
CA SER A 81 -5.94 3.99 16.87
C SER A 81 -5.38 5.01 17.86
N LYS A 82 -4.89 6.17 17.38
CA LYS A 82 -4.40 7.26 18.23
C LYS A 82 -5.51 7.90 19.09
N LEU A 83 -6.74 7.92 18.59
CA LEU A 83 -7.91 8.46 19.29
C LEU A 83 -8.56 7.45 20.24
N GLY A 84 -8.05 6.21 20.32
CA GLY A 84 -8.63 5.15 21.16
C GLY A 84 -10.03 4.74 20.71
N LEU A 85 -10.34 4.91 19.42
CA LEU A 85 -11.63 4.50 18.83
C LEU A 85 -11.65 3.01 18.45
N TRP A 86 -10.63 2.24 18.87
CA TRP A 86 -10.45 0.81 18.68
C TRP A 86 -9.93 0.18 19.95
#